data_AF-A0A933H4M6-F1
#
_entry.id   AF-A0A933H4M6-F1
#
_cell.length_a   1.000
_cell.length_b   1.000
_cell.length_c   1.000
_cell.angle_alpha   90.00
_cell.angle_beta   90.00
_cell.angle_gamma   90.00
#
_symmetry.space_group_name_H-M   'P 1'
#
loop_
_entity.id
_entity.type
_entity.pdbx_description
1 polymer ?
#
loop_
_entity_poly.entity_id
_entity_poly.type
_entity_poly.pdbx_seq_one_letter_code
_entity_poly.pdbx_strand_id
1 'polypeptide(L)'
;HARATGDPRSLEGGLRTLEYMRRFRTPRGAQTWELSLHTPDILASAYLVWAYVRGFELAGREEYLDLARRWALSGLPFVYQWSRHPTMAYATVPVFGATNWNAPNWIGLPVQWCGTVYAYSLVQLVPHDDALDWKKLAEGILLAAEQMQYPDGPLAGCLPDVFDLASQARLGPSINPCALASLRLVLAGELDSLAVVTGDGHRVLAPFPVEIRDGRAIVRAPAGATYQVLVDGERVVDVTSTGEDSIPLE
;
A
#
# COMPACT_ATOMS: atom_id res chain seq x y z
N HIS A 1 7.75 11.36 4.22
CA HIS A 1 8.19 12.68 4.74
C HIS A 1 7.75 13.82 3.84
N ALA A 2 8.33 14.00 2.63
CA ALA A 2 7.96 15.09 1.71
C ALA A 2 6.44 15.22 1.49
N ARG A 3 5.73 14.10 1.29
CA ARG A 3 4.25 14.09 1.21
C ARG A 3 3.58 14.71 2.44
N ALA A 4 4.03 14.39 3.65
CA ALA A 4 3.38 14.85 4.87
C ALA A 4 3.74 16.29 5.23
N THR A 5 4.99 16.72 4.99
CA THR A 5 5.52 17.99 5.50
C THR A 5 5.70 19.07 4.44
N GLY A 6 5.73 18.73 3.15
CA GLY A 6 6.08 19.68 2.09
C GLY A 6 7.57 20.04 2.04
N ASP A 7 8.43 19.41 2.84
CA ASP A 7 9.86 19.74 2.89
C ASP A 7 10.55 19.54 1.51
N PRO A 8 11.13 20.61 0.92
CA PRO A 8 11.64 20.57 -0.45
C PRO A 8 12.90 19.72 -0.59
N ARG A 9 13.73 19.63 0.47
CA ARG A 9 14.95 18.80 0.45
C ARG A 9 14.61 17.31 0.41
N SER A 10 13.58 16.92 1.13
CA SER A 10 13.05 15.56 1.14
C SER A 10 12.42 15.20 -0.20
N LEU A 11 11.74 16.16 -0.84
CA LEU A 11 11.23 15.98 -2.19
C LEU A 11 12.39 15.75 -3.16
N GLU A 12 13.41 16.63 -3.16
CA GLU A 12 14.59 16.50 -4.02
C GLU A 12 15.30 15.14 -3.84
N GLY A 13 15.53 14.73 -2.59
CA GLY A 13 16.15 13.43 -2.28
C GLY A 13 15.33 12.23 -2.77
N GLY A 14 14.00 12.31 -2.63
CA GLY A 14 13.08 11.31 -3.16
C GLY A 14 13.15 11.21 -4.68
N LEU A 15 13.06 12.35 -5.37
CA LEU A 15 13.12 12.43 -6.84
C LEU A 15 14.45 11.89 -7.39
N ARG A 16 15.58 12.25 -6.77
CA ARG A 16 16.89 11.69 -7.14
C ARG A 16 16.93 10.16 -7.03
N THR A 17 16.27 9.61 -6.02
CA THR A 17 16.18 8.15 -5.83
C THR A 17 15.31 7.51 -6.91
N LEU A 18 14.17 8.10 -7.26
CA LEU A 18 13.33 7.64 -8.37
C LEU A 18 14.13 7.61 -9.69
N GLU A 19 14.89 8.67 -9.98
CA GLU A 19 15.74 8.72 -11.18
C GLU A 19 16.79 7.61 -11.19
N TYR A 20 17.44 7.34 -10.07
CA TYR A 20 18.39 6.24 -9.96
C TYR A 20 17.75 4.87 -10.19
N MET A 21 16.51 4.68 -9.72
CA MET A 21 15.80 3.40 -9.83
C MET A 21 15.37 3.06 -11.27
N ARG A 22 15.34 4.03 -12.20
CA ARG A 22 14.96 3.78 -13.61
C ARG A 22 15.80 2.72 -14.31
N ARG A 23 17.05 2.52 -13.87
CA ARG A 23 17.95 1.50 -14.43
C ARG A 23 17.52 0.06 -14.12
N PHE A 24 16.70 -0.14 -13.09
CA PHE A 24 16.24 -1.47 -12.71
C PHE A 24 15.16 -1.97 -13.67
N ARG A 25 15.22 -3.26 -14.01
CA ARG A 25 14.29 -3.89 -14.97
C ARG A 25 13.44 -5.00 -14.37
N THR A 26 13.77 -5.42 -13.15
CA THR A 26 13.14 -6.54 -12.46
C THR A 26 12.79 -6.06 -11.04
N PRO A 27 11.55 -6.28 -10.57
CA PRO A 27 11.20 -5.97 -9.18
C PRO A 27 11.91 -7.02 -8.31
N ARG A 28 12.87 -6.60 -7.49
CA ARG A 28 13.69 -7.52 -6.68
C ARG A 28 14.27 -6.83 -5.45
N GLY A 29 14.66 -7.62 -4.47
CA GLY A 29 15.42 -7.15 -3.31
C GLY A 29 14.59 -6.59 -2.16
N ALA A 30 13.28 -6.89 -2.10
CA ALA A 30 12.46 -6.50 -0.96
C ALA A 30 12.50 -7.54 0.17
N GLN A 31 12.86 -8.80 -0.14
CA GLN A 31 12.90 -9.91 0.83
C GLN A 31 14.31 -10.52 1.06
N THR A 32 15.37 -9.70 1.11
CA THR A 32 16.77 -10.18 1.17
C THR A 32 17.18 -10.86 2.48
N TRP A 33 16.31 -10.86 3.50
CA TRP A 33 16.56 -11.59 4.74
C TRP A 33 16.51 -13.11 4.53
N GLU A 34 15.80 -13.57 3.49
CA GLU A 34 15.58 -14.99 3.20
C GLU A 34 15.95 -15.37 1.77
N LEU A 35 15.86 -14.40 0.84
CA LEU A 35 15.98 -14.62 -0.59
C LEU A 35 17.19 -13.90 -1.19
N SER A 36 17.69 -14.42 -2.30
CA SER A 36 18.71 -13.71 -3.06
C SER A 36 18.22 -12.34 -3.53
N LEU A 37 19.11 -11.35 -3.51
CA LEU A 37 18.88 -10.01 -4.07
C LEU A 37 18.37 -10.02 -5.52
N HIS A 38 18.67 -11.08 -6.27
CA HIS A 38 18.31 -11.18 -7.68
C HIS A 38 16.95 -11.81 -7.94
N THR A 39 16.30 -12.37 -6.91
CA THR A 39 15.01 -13.04 -7.03
C THR A 39 13.90 -12.02 -7.35
N PRO A 40 13.09 -12.25 -8.40
CA PRO A 40 11.90 -11.45 -8.67
C PRO A 40 10.88 -11.52 -7.53
N ASP A 41 10.30 -10.37 -7.17
CA ASP A 41 9.62 -10.18 -5.88
C ASP A 41 8.41 -9.22 -6.00
N ILE A 42 7.24 -9.67 -5.55
CA ILE A 42 5.99 -8.89 -5.64
C ILE A 42 5.98 -7.69 -4.68
N LEU A 43 6.67 -7.75 -3.53
CA LEU A 43 6.80 -6.61 -2.63
C LEU A 43 7.64 -5.51 -3.27
N ALA A 44 8.71 -5.88 -3.98
CA ALA A 44 9.49 -4.90 -4.72
C ALA A 44 8.63 -4.21 -5.80
N SER A 45 7.75 -4.97 -6.47
CA SER A 45 6.77 -4.42 -7.39
C SER A 45 5.84 -3.42 -6.69
N ALA A 46 5.27 -3.80 -5.54
CA ALA A 46 4.38 -2.97 -4.74
C ALA A 46 5.02 -1.63 -4.33
N TYR A 47 6.23 -1.69 -3.77
CA TYR A 47 6.94 -0.48 -3.32
C TYR A 47 7.33 0.43 -4.48
N LEU A 48 7.68 -0.14 -5.65
CA LEU A 48 7.97 0.66 -6.84
C LEU A 48 6.72 1.36 -7.36
N VAL A 49 5.57 0.67 -7.45
CA VAL A 49 4.28 1.31 -7.78
C VAL A 49 4.02 2.47 -6.83
N TRP A 50 4.06 2.21 -5.52
CA TRP A 50 3.75 3.21 -4.52
C TRP A 50 4.70 4.42 -4.60
N ALA A 51 6.00 4.19 -4.74
CA ALA A 51 7.01 5.25 -4.83
C ALA A 51 6.82 6.12 -6.08
N TYR A 52 6.56 5.51 -7.24
CA TYR A 52 6.37 6.25 -8.49
C TYR A 52 5.02 6.98 -8.55
N VAL A 53 3.93 6.40 -8.02
CA VAL A 53 2.67 7.14 -7.82
C VAL A 53 2.92 8.37 -6.95
N ARG A 54 3.69 8.21 -5.86
CA ARG A 54 3.98 9.35 -4.98
C ARG A 54 4.90 10.38 -5.61
N GLY A 55 5.81 9.95 -6.47
CA GLY A 55 6.61 10.85 -7.30
C GLY A 55 5.73 11.66 -8.26
N PHE A 56 4.79 11.01 -8.94
CA PHE A 56 3.83 11.66 -9.82
C PHE A 56 3.00 12.71 -9.08
N GLU A 57 2.35 12.34 -7.98
CA GLU A 57 1.50 13.26 -7.21
C GLU A 57 2.26 14.49 -6.68
N LEU A 58 3.54 14.35 -6.35
CA LEU A 58 4.33 15.44 -5.77
C LEU A 58 5.05 16.31 -6.81
N ALA A 59 5.34 15.77 -8.00
CA ALA A 59 6.13 16.48 -9.02
C ALA A 59 5.36 16.74 -10.33
N GLY A 60 4.18 16.15 -10.51
CA GLY A 60 3.34 16.29 -11.71
C GLY A 60 3.99 15.72 -12.99
N ARG A 61 4.95 14.80 -12.87
CA ARG A 61 5.68 14.25 -14.04
C ARG A 61 5.01 12.97 -14.52
N GLU A 62 4.34 13.04 -15.67
CA GLU A 62 3.64 11.92 -16.32
C GLU A 62 4.52 10.66 -16.49
N GLU A 63 5.82 10.84 -16.76
CA GLU A 63 6.78 9.72 -16.85
C GLU A 63 6.87 8.86 -15.58
N TYR A 64 6.57 9.41 -14.40
CA TYR A 64 6.49 8.63 -13.18
C TYR A 64 5.23 7.78 -13.12
N LEU A 65 4.12 8.26 -13.68
CA LEU A 65 2.90 7.47 -13.79
C LEU A 65 3.10 6.30 -14.76
N ASP A 66 3.80 6.51 -15.88
CA ASP A 66 4.19 5.43 -16.80
C ASP A 66 5.06 4.36 -16.11
N LEU A 67 5.99 4.79 -15.26
CA LEU A 67 6.82 3.88 -14.47
C LEU A 67 6.00 3.16 -13.39
N ALA A 68 5.07 3.84 -12.72
CA ALA A 68 4.15 3.22 -11.76
C ALA A 68 3.32 2.12 -12.44
N ARG A 69 2.72 2.40 -13.59
CA ARG A 69 1.98 1.42 -14.41
C ARG A 69 2.87 0.25 -14.81
N ARG A 70 4.08 0.51 -15.29
CA ARG A 70 5.05 -0.53 -15.66
C ARG A 70 5.35 -1.47 -14.49
N TRP A 71 5.57 -0.92 -13.29
CA TRP A 71 5.82 -1.72 -12.10
C TRP A 71 4.56 -2.45 -11.65
N ALA A 72 3.37 -1.86 -11.77
CA ALA A 72 2.11 -2.57 -11.48
C ALA A 72 1.97 -3.81 -12.37
N LEU A 73 2.19 -3.66 -13.69
CA LEU A 73 2.19 -4.79 -14.63
C LEU A 73 3.21 -5.88 -14.25
N SER A 74 4.35 -5.51 -13.66
CA SER A 74 5.38 -6.47 -13.24
C SER A 74 4.97 -7.36 -12.05
N GLY A 75 3.95 -6.94 -11.28
CA GLY A 75 3.38 -7.72 -10.18
C GLY A 75 2.32 -8.74 -10.63
N LEU A 76 1.71 -8.54 -11.80
CA LEU A 76 0.67 -9.44 -12.34
C LEU A 76 1.07 -10.93 -12.41
N PRO A 77 2.30 -11.30 -12.83
CA PRO A 77 2.69 -12.71 -12.91
C PRO A 77 2.64 -13.45 -11.58
N PHE A 78 2.70 -12.74 -10.45
CA PHE A 78 2.69 -13.32 -9.11
C PHE A 78 1.27 -13.66 -8.63
N VAL A 79 0.23 -13.22 -9.36
CA VAL A 79 -1.19 -13.38 -8.97
C VAL A 79 -1.84 -14.52 -9.75
N TYR A 80 -2.44 -15.48 -9.05
CA TYR A 80 -3.21 -16.55 -9.67
C TYR A 80 -4.54 -16.03 -10.24
N GLN A 81 -4.63 -15.86 -11.55
CA GLN A 81 -5.87 -15.41 -12.24
C GLN A 81 -6.83 -16.57 -12.59
N TRP A 82 -6.65 -17.73 -11.97
CA TRP A 82 -7.41 -18.95 -12.20
C TRP A 82 -7.54 -19.73 -10.89
N SER A 83 -8.42 -20.73 -10.87
CA SER A 83 -8.61 -21.57 -9.69
C SER A 83 -8.80 -23.04 -10.04
N ARG A 84 -8.25 -23.91 -9.19
CA ARG A 84 -8.56 -25.35 -9.12
C ARG A 84 -8.78 -25.85 -7.68
N HIS A 85 -8.73 -24.95 -6.69
CA HIS A 85 -8.91 -25.24 -5.27
C HIS A 85 -9.93 -24.27 -4.67
N PRO A 86 -10.57 -24.57 -3.53
CA PRO A 86 -11.57 -23.69 -2.92
C PRO A 86 -11.07 -22.25 -2.73
N THR A 87 -9.90 -22.09 -2.10
CA THR A 87 -9.17 -20.82 -2.00
C THR A 87 -7.95 -20.88 -2.92
N MET A 88 -7.95 -20.07 -4.00
CA MET A 88 -6.83 -19.96 -4.94
C MET A 88 -6.91 -18.75 -5.87
N ALA A 89 -8.10 -18.41 -6.40
CA ALA A 89 -8.22 -17.26 -7.28
C ALA A 89 -7.71 -16.00 -6.54
N TYR A 90 -6.85 -15.23 -7.20
CA TYR A 90 -6.13 -14.06 -6.67
C TYR A 90 -5.15 -14.33 -5.52
N ALA A 91 -4.86 -15.59 -5.24
CA ALA A 91 -3.74 -15.94 -4.36
C ALA A 91 -2.42 -15.44 -4.98
N THR A 92 -1.49 -15.00 -4.14
CA THR A 92 -0.23 -14.42 -4.59
C THR A 92 0.97 -15.22 -4.11
N VAL A 93 1.87 -15.58 -5.02
CA VAL A 93 3.21 -16.05 -4.63
C VAL A 93 4.10 -14.85 -4.30
N PRO A 94 5.00 -14.94 -3.31
CA PRO A 94 5.80 -13.79 -2.90
C PRO A 94 6.89 -13.50 -3.93
N VAL A 95 7.53 -14.55 -4.43
CA VAL A 95 8.71 -14.49 -5.28
C VAL A 95 8.73 -15.63 -6.29
N PHE A 96 9.57 -15.49 -7.33
CA PHE A 96 9.95 -16.60 -8.20
C PHE A 96 11.34 -17.14 -7.82
N GLY A 97 11.40 -17.84 -6.70
CA GLY A 97 12.65 -18.40 -6.18
C GLY A 97 12.47 -19.29 -4.95
N ALA A 98 13.59 -19.67 -4.35
CA ALA A 98 13.64 -20.52 -3.16
C ALA A 98 14.51 -19.88 -2.07
N THR A 99 14.15 -20.13 -0.81
CA THR A 99 14.93 -19.73 0.36
C THR A 99 16.32 -20.35 0.30
N ASN A 100 17.35 -19.52 0.43
CA ASN A 100 18.77 -19.93 0.38
C ASN A 100 19.13 -20.87 -0.79
N TRP A 101 18.48 -20.69 -1.96
CA TRP A 101 18.65 -21.56 -3.14
C TRP A 101 18.32 -23.05 -2.93
N ASN A 102 17.60 -23.38 -1.86
CA ASN A 102 17.33 -24.75 -1.47
C ASN A 102 15.83 -24.99 -1.25
N ALA A 103 15.30 -24.57 -0.10
CA ALA A 103 13.91 -24.83 0.27
C ALA A 103 13.43 -23.84 1.36
N PRO A 104 12.12 -23.51 1.38
CA PRO A 104 11.10 -23.91 0.40
C PRO A 104 11.28 -23.21 -0.96
N ASN A 105 10.74 -23.83 -2.02
CA ASN A 105 10.51 -23.17 -3.31
C ASN A 105 9.16 -22.47 -3.25
N TRP A 106 9.17 -21.15 -3.43
CA TRP A 106 7.99 -20.30 -3.29
C TRP A 106 7.08 -20.29 -4.52
N ILE A 107 7.55 -20.83 -5.66
CA ILE A 107 6.73 -21.00 -6.85
C ILE A 107 5.64 -22.04 -6.52
N GLY A 108 4.37 -21.62 -6.53
CA GLY A 108 3.27 -22.50 -6.13
C GLY A 108 2.77 -22.31 -4.71
N LEU A 109 3.47 -21.53 -3.88
CA LEU A 109 3.15 -21.34 -2.47
C LEU A 109 2.66 -19.91 -2.23
N PRO A 110 1.33 -19.71 -2.07
CA PRO A 110 0.80 -18.42 -1.69
C PRO A 110 1.36 -17.91 -0.37
N VAL A 111 1.80 -16.65 -0.40
CA VAL A 111 2.22 -15.85 0.75
C VAL A 111 1.46 -14.53 0.66
N GLN A 112 0.23 -14.58 1.16
CA GLN A 112 -0.80 -13.61 0.77
C GLN A 112 -0.57 -12.22 1.37
N TRP A 113 0.15 -12.13 2.49
CA TRP A 113 0.52 -10.84 3.07
C TRP A 113 1.42 -10.01 2.13
N CYS A 114 2.21 -10.64 1.25
CA CYS A 114 2.93 -9.92 0.20
C CYS A 114 1.96 -9.35 -0.84
N GLY A 115 0.94 -10.13 -1.20
CA GLY A 115 -0.13 -9.74 -2.10
C GLY A 115 -0.92 -8.54 -1.60
N THR A 116 -1.25 -8.47 -0.30
CA THR A 116 -2.01 -7.33 0.24
C THR A 116 -1.26 -6.01 0.15
N VAL A 117 0.07 -6.01 0.30
CA VAL A 117 0.91 -4.81 0.09
C VAL A 117 0.89 -4.38 -1.38
N TYR A 118 0.95 -5.35 -2.30
CA TYR A 118 0.80 -5.08 -3.73
C TYR A 118 -0.58 -4.52 -4.08
N ALA A 119 -1.66 -5.16 -3.62
CA ALA A 119 -3.02 -4.67 -3.81
C ALA A 119 -3.19 -3.25 -3.27
N TYR A 120 -2.65 -2.94 -2.08
CA TYR A 120 -2.68 -1.59 -1.53
C TYR A 120 -2.04 -0.57 -2.48
N SER A 121 -0.87 -0.89 -3.03
CA SER A 121 -0.19 -0.02 -4.00
C SER A 121 -1.01 0.18 -5.28
N LEU A 122 -1.78 -0.82 -5.72
CA LEU A 122 -2.70 -0.68 -6.86
C LEU A 122 -3.85 0.26 -6.54
N VAL A 123 -4.43 0.22 -5.33
CA VAL A 123 -5.48 1.18 -4.92
C VAL A 123 -4.97 2.61 -5.01
N GLN A 124 -3.69 2.85 -4.66
CA GLN A 124 -3.08 4.17 -4.81
C GLN A 124 -2.90 4.60 -6.28
N LEU A 125 -2.81 3.64 -7.21
CA LEU A 125 -2.67 3.90 -8.65
C LEU A 125 -4.03 4.17 -9.33
N VAL A 126 -5.12 3.57 -8.83
CA VAL A 126 -6.49 3.67 -9.40
C VAL A 126 -6.94 5.09 -9.78
N PRO A 127 -6.70 6.15 -8.97
CA PRO A 127 -7.14 7.51 -9.34
C PRO A 127 -6.42 8.09 -10.56
N HIS A 128 -5.26 7.52 -10.92
CA HIS A 128 -4.32 8.08 -11.88
C HIS A 128 -4.17 7.22 -13.14
N ASP A 129 -4.57 5.95 -13.10
CA ASP A 129 -4.39 5.03 -14.22
C ASP A 129 -5.57 4.08 -14.40
N ASP A 130 -6.01 3.92 -15.65
CA ASP A 130 -7.13 3.07 -16.06
C ASP A 130 -6.74 2.01 -17.10
N ALA A 131 -5.43 1.79 -17.32
CA ALA A 131 -4.93 0.84 -18.31
C ALA A 131 -5.42 -0.60 -18.07
N LEU A 132 -5.70 -0.95 -16.82
CA LEU A 132 -6.39 -2.16 -16.39
C LEU A 132 -7.36 -1.83 -15.24
N ASP A 133 -8.26 -2.77 -14.95
CA ASP A 133 -9.12 -2.68 -13.76
C ASP A 133 -8.33 -3.03 -12.48
N TRP A 134 -7.47 -2.11 -12.07
CA TRP A 134 -6.60 -2.26 -10.90
C TRP A 134 -7.40 -2.45 -9.60
N LYS A 135 -8.57 -1.80 -9.51
CA LYS A 135 -9.46 -1.92 -8.35
C LYS A 135 -9.98 -3.34 -8.21
N LYS A 136 -10.50 -3.93 -9.29
CA LYS A 136 -10.96 -5.33 -9.29
C LYS A 136 -9.85 -6.32 -8.93
N LEU A 137 -8.64 -6.07 -9.41
CA LEU A 137 -7.49 -6.91 -9.04
C LEU A 137 -7.18 -6.81 -7.54
N ALA A 138 -7.15 -5.60 -6.97
CA ALA A 138 -6.94 -5.38 -5.55
C ALA A 138 -8.05 -6.00 -4.68
N GLU A 139 -9.32 -5.87 -5.09
CA GLU A 139 -10.47 -6.51 -4.45
C GLU A 139 -10.36 -8.04 -4.45
N GLY A 140 -9.96 -8.63 -5.58
CA GLY A 140 -9.74 -10.07 -5.68
C GLY A 140 -8.66 -10.55 -4.70
N ILE A 141 -7.54 -9.83 -4.62
CA ILE A 141 -6.44 -10.14 -3.69
C ILE A 141 -6.88 -10.00 -2.23
N LEU A 142 -7.68 -8.97 -1.90
CA LEU A 142 -8.26 -8.79 -0.57
C LEU A 142 -9.15 -9.99 -0.19
N LEU A 143 -10.07 -10.39 -1.08
CA LEU A 143 -10.97 -11.52 -0.84
C LEU A 143 -10.21 -12.83 -0.63
N ALA A 144 -9.15 -13.07 -1.43
CA ALA A 144 -8.28 -14.22 -1.24
C ALA A 144 -7.57 -14.18 0.13
N ALA A 145 -7.13 -13.00 0.56
CA ALA A 145 -6.52 -12.80 1.88
C ALA A 145 -7.48 -13.09 3.02
N GLU A 146 -8.71 -12.56 2.96
CA GLU A 146 -9.74 -12.80 3.97
C GLU A 146 -10.08 -14.30 4.09
N GLN A 147 -10.15 -15.04 2.97
CA GLN A 147 -10.35 -16.48 2.98
C GLN A 147 -9.18 -17.26 3.61
N MET A 148 -7.96 -16.74 3.52
CA MET A 148 -6.75 -17.38 4.06
C MET A 148 -6.49 -17.08 5.54
N GLN A 149 -7.15 -16.07 6.13
CA GLN A 149 -7.00 -15.75 7.56
C GLN A 149 -7.31 -16.97 8.44
N TYR A 150 -6.64 -17.08 9.60
CA TYR A 150 -7.02 -18.04 10.62
C TYR A 150 -8.46 -17.72 11.08
N PRO A 151 -9.40 -18.67 11.02
CA PRO A 151 -10.82 -18.38 11.28
C PRO A 151 -11.14 -18.26 12.77
N ASP A 152 -10.37 -18.92 13.62
CA ASP A 152 -10.65 -19.05 15.05
C ASP A 152 -9.36 -19.19 15.88
N GLY A 153 -9.55 -19.29 17.19
CA GLY A 153 -8.46 -19.47 18.16
C GLY A 153 -7.65 -18.20 18.42
N PRO A 154 -6.50 -18.32 19.11
CA PRO A 154 -5.69 -17.18 19.54
C PRO A 154 -5.09 -16.35 18.40
N LEU A 155 -5.07 -16.91 17.18
CA LEU A 155 -4.49 -16.30 15.99
C LEU A 155 -5.57 -15.83 15.00
N ALA A 156 -6.85 -15.84 15.40
CA ALA A 156 -7.96 -15.45 14.55
C ALA A 156 -7.71 -14.09 13.89
N GLY A 157 -7.95 -14.02 12.57
CA GLY A 157 -7.70 -12.83 11.76
C GLY A 157 -6.25 -12.67 11.29
N CYS A 158 -5.25 -13.33 11.87
CA CYS A 158 -3.91 -13.30 11.29
C CYS A 158 -3.88 -14.00 9.93
N LEU A 159 -2.95 -13.61 9.06
CA LEU A 159 -2.64 -14.36 7.84
C LEU A 159 -1.57 -15.41 8.15
N PRO A 160 -1.59 -16.60 7.52
CA PRO A 160 -0.42 -17.46 7.52
C PRO A 160 0.69 -16.82 6.67
N ASP A 161 1.93 -17.19 6.97
CA ASP A 161 3.04 -16.91 6.07
C ASP A 161 2.90 -17.75 4.81
N VAL A 162 2.49 -19.03 4.93
CA VAL A 162 2.25 -19.90 3.78
C VAL A 162 0.86 -20.49 3.81
N PHE A 163 0.12 -20.36 2.70
CA PHE A 163 -1.14 -21.06 2.51
C PHE A 163 -0.95 -22.22 1.52
N ASP A 164 -0.96 -23.46 2.00
CA ASP A 164 -0.81 -24.61 1.12
C ASP A 164 -2.09 -24.85 0.31
N LEU A 165 -2.01 -24.65 -1.01
CA LEU A 165 -3.18 -24.76 -1.89
C LEU A 165 -3.75 -26.19 -1.94
N ALA A 166 -2.91 -27.23 -1.81
CA ALA A 166 -3.37 -28.60 -1.94
C ALA A 166 -4.23 -29.03 -0.73
N SER A 167 -3.71 -28.80 0.47
CA SER A 167 -4.38 -29.14 1.73
C SER A 167 -5.29 -28.04 2.28
N GLN A 168 -5.23 -26.82 1.71
CA GLN A 168 -5.88 -25.61 2.21
C GLN A 168 -5.43 -25.27 3.65
N ALA A 169 -4.19 -25.63 4.00
CA ALA A 169 -3.62 -25.45 5.31
C ALA A 169 -2.92 -24.09 5.46
N ARG A 170 -3.00 -23.55 6.67
CA ARG A 170 -2.37 -22.29 7.09
C ARG A 170 -1.10 -22.61 7.87
N LEU A 171 0.05 -22.32 7.29
CA LEU A 171 1.35 -22.60 7.89
C LEU A 171 1.98 -21.29 8.37
N GLY A 172 2.52 -21.34 9.59
CA GLY A 172 3.13 -20.19 10.21
C GLY A 172 4.45 -19.76 9.54
N PRO A 173 5.02 -18.61 9.97
CA PRO A 173 4.55 -17.74 11.06
C PRO A 173 3.19 -17.06 10.78
N SER A 174 2.51 -16.58 11.83
CA SER A 174 1.22 -15.89 11.69
C SER A 174 1.43 -14.38 11.67
N ILE A 175 1.01 -13.75 10.57
CA ILE A 175 1.22 -12.33 10.28
C ILE A 175 0.03 -11.53 10.77
N ASN A 176 0.31 -10.42 11.45
CA ASN A 176 -0.72 -9.53 11.98
C ASN A 176 -1.64 -9.00 10.86
N PRO A 177 -2.93 -8.75 11.15
CA PRO A 177 -3.91 -8.38 10.14
C PRO A 177 -3.82 -6.93 9.66
N CYS A 178 -2.87 -6.11 10.14
CA CYS A 178 -2.91 -4.66 9.91
C CYS A 178 -2.88 -4.28 8.42
N ALA A 179 -2.06 -4.96 7.61
CA ALA A 179 -2.01 -4.69 6.16
C ALA A 179 -3.32 -5.06 5.46
N LEU A 180 -3.99 -6.15 5.87
CA LEU A 180 -5.28 -6.55 5.35
C LEU A 180 -6.38 -5.56 5.76
N ALA A 181 -6.40 -5.14 7.03
CA ALA A 181 -7.34 -4.15 7.54
C ALA A 181 -7.17 -2.80 6.82
N SER A 182 -5.94 -2.33 6.66
CA SER A 182 -5.63 -1.10 5.91
C SER A 182 -6.09 -1.20 4.45
N LEU A 183 -5.82 -2.33 3.77
CA LEU A 183 -6.31 -2.56 2.40
C LEU A 183 -7.83 -2.51 2.30
N ARG A 184 -8.55 -3.13 3.25
CA ARG A 184 -10.02 -3.11 3.29
C ARG A 184 -10.56 -1.68 3.47
N LEU A 185 -9.97 -0.90 4.38
CA LEU A 185 -10.35 0.50 4.61
C LEU A 185 -10.17 1.33 3.34
N VAL A 186 -8.98 1.30 2.71
CA VAL A 186 -8.74 2.12 1.51
C VAL A 186 -9.61 1.72 0.32
N LEU A 187 -9.93 0.44 0.15
CA LEU A 187 -10.86 -0.02 -0.90
C LEU A 187 -12.30 0.46 -0.65
N ALA A 188 -12.70 0.61 0.62
CA ALA A 188 -13.98 1.19 1.02
C ALA A 188 -13.99 2.74 0.92
N GLY A 189 -12.88 3.37 0.58
CA GLY A 189 -12.74 4.82 0.60
C GLY A 189 -12.60 5.41 2.01
N GLU A 190 -12.27 4.56 2.99
CA GLU A 190 -12.04 4.94 4.38
C GLU A 190 -10.56 5.23 4.63
N LEU A 191 -10.30 5.98 5.71
CA LEU A 191 -8.96 6.39 6.09
C LEU A 191 -8.24 5.24 6.83
N ASP A 192 -7.05 4.86 6.37
CA ASP A 192 -6.22 3.82 6.98
C ASP A 192 -4.94 4.37 7.66
N SER A 193 -4.65 5.65 7.46
CA SER A 193 -3.46 6.34 7.98
C SER A 193 -3.73 7.83 8.15
N LEU A 194 -2.71 8.66 8.35
CA LEU A 194 -2.91 10.11 8.40
C LEU A 194 -3.38 10.63 7.04
N ALA A 195 -4.43 11.45 7.05
CA ALA A 195 -4.92 12.15 5.88
C ALA A 195 -3.97 13.30 5.52
N VAL A 196 -3.60 13.39 4.25
CA VAL A 196 -2.79 14.48 3.70
C VAL A 196 -3.54 15.08 2.53
N VAL A 197 -3.82 16.38 2.62
CA VAL A 197 -4.43 17.15 1.53
C VAL A 197 -3.54 18.32 1.14
N THR A 198 -3.61 18.71 -0.14
CA THR A 198 -2.94 19.88 -0.67
C THR A 198 -3.93 20.64 -1.54
N GLY A 199 -4.05 21.95 -1.33
CA GLY A 199 -5.07 22.80 -1.95
C GLY A 199 -4.89 24.24 -1.49
N ASP A 200 -5.30 25.21 -2.30
CA ASP A 200 -5.18 26.65 -2.03
C ASP A 200 -3.77 27.11 -1.62
N GLY A 201 -2.72 26.42 -2.10
CA GLY A 201 -1.32 26.71 -1.73
C GLY A 201 -0.86 26.12 -0.39
N HIS A 202 -1.75 25.45 0.35
CA HIS A 202 -1.47 24.85 1.64
C HIS A 202 -1.39 23.32 1.59
N ARG A 203 -0.74 22.75 2.59
CA ARG A 203 -0.66 21.32 2.86
C ARG A 203 -1.09 21.03 4.29
N VAL A 204 -2.02 20.11 4.47
CA VAL A 204 -2.59 19.78 5.77
C VAL A 204 -2.49 18.29 6.01
N LEU A 205 -1.95 17.92 7.18
CA LEU A 205 -1.88 16.56 7.68
C LEU A 205 -2.75 16.46 8.94
N ALA A 206 -3.70 15.52 8.93
CA ALA A 206 -4.62 15.29 10.05
C ALA A 206 -4.84 13.78 10.30
N PRO A 207 -5.16 13.36 11.54
CA PRO A 207 -5.47 11.95 11.85
C PRO A 207 -6.88 11.53 11.43
N PHE A 208 -7.68 12.46 10.90
CA PHE A 208 -9.06 12.24 10.47
C PHE A 208 -9.26 12.77 9.05
N PRO A 209 -10.34 12.38 8.34
CA PRO A 209 -10.66 12.92 7.03
C PRO A 209 -10.65 14.46 7.05
N VAL A 210 -9.91 15.03 6.10
CA VAL A 210 -9.73 16.48 5.98
C VAL A 210 -9.90 16.90 4.53
N GLU A 211 -10.51 18.06 4.32
CA GLU A 211 -10.57 18.76 3.03
C GLU A 211 -10.12 20.22 3.22
N ILE A 212 -9.59 20.83 2.17
CA ILE A 212 -9.32 22.28 2.15
C ILE A 212 -10.48 22.96 1.42
N ARG A 213 -11.13 23.92 2.09
CA ARG A 213 -12.25 24.68 1.56
C ARG A 213 -12.18 26.12 2.06
N ASP A 214 -12.19 27.07 1.14
CA ASP A 214 -12.20 28.51 1.42
C ASP A 214 -11.07 28.96 2.36
N GLY A 215 -9.84 28.49 2.15
CA GLY A 215 -8.69 28.83 2.99
C GLY A 215 -8.72 28.19 4.39
N ARG A 216 -9.51 27.14 4.59
CA ARG A 216 -9.65 26.42 5.87
C ARG A 216 -9.50 24.92 5.68
N ALA A 217 -8.89 24.26 6.66
CA ALA A 217 -8.97 22.81 6.79
C ALA A 217 -10.26 22.43 7.51
N ILE A 218 -11.11 21.64 6.86
CA ILE A 218 -12.33 21.08 7.45
C ILE A 218 -12.03 19.63 7.81
N VAL A 219 -11.94 19.34 9.11
CA VAL A 219 -11.61 18.02 9.64
C VAL A 219 -12.86 17.37 10.24
N ARG A 220 -13.19 16.14 9.84
CA ARG A 220 -14.34 15.39 10.36
C ARG A 220 -13.86 14.37 11.38
N ALA A 221 -14.00 14.69 12.67
CA ALA A 221 -13.52 13.88 13.78
C ALA A 221 -14.65 13.57 14.79
N PRO A 222 -14.55 12.49 15.59
CA PRO A 222 -15.54 12.22 16.65
C PRO A 222 -15.58 13.35 17.68
N ALA A 223 -16.78 13.82 18.04
CA ALA A 223 -16.94 14.87 19.04
C ALA A 223 -16.29 14.48 20.38
N GLY A 224 -15.53 15.41 20.97
CA GLY A 224 -14.73 15.20 22.18
C GLY A 224 -13.36 14.56 21.95
N ALA A 225 -13.02 14.12 20.73
CA ALA A 225 -11.67 13.69 20.41
C ALA A 225 -10.69 14.87 20.51
N THR A 226 -9.50 14.61 21.06
CA THR A 226 -8.39 15.57 21.05
C THR A 226 -7.35 15.12 20.04
N TYR A 227 -6.91 16.03 19.18
CA TYR A 227 -5.97 15.70 18.11
C TYR A 227 -5.16 16.90 17.64
N GLN A 228 -4.14 16.62 16.83
CA GLN A 228 -3.25 17.62 16.26
C GLN A 228 -3.37 17.64 14.74
N VAL A 229 -3.29 18.84 14.17
CA VAL A 229 -3.18 19.08 12.73
C VAL A 229 -1.86 19.77 12.45
N LEU A 230 -1.15 19.30 11.43
CA LEU A 230 0.06 19.95 10.93
C LEU A 230 -0.27 20.69 9.63
N VAL A 231 -0.04 22.00 9.64
CA VAL A 231 -0.23 22.90 8.49
C VAL A 231 1.14 23.31 7.96
N ASP A 232 1.34 23.10 6.66
CA ASP A 232 2.54 23.44 5.87
C ASP A 232 3.85 22.88 6.43
N GLY A 233 3.78 21.82 7.25
CA GLY A 233 4.94 21.22 7.88
C GLY A 233 5.55 22.03 9.03
N GLU A 234 4.95 23.18 9.37
CA GLU A 234 5.52 24.14 10.32
C GLU A 234 4.62 24.40 11.53
N ARG A 235 3.31 24.56 11.31
CA ARG A 235 2.36 24.93 12.35
C ARG A 235 1.57 23.72 12.83
N VAL A 236 1.69 23.40 14.12
CA VAL A 236 0.87 22.40 14.80
C VAL A 236 -0.31 23.09 15.49
N VAL A 237 -1.52 22.59 15.28
CA VAL A 237 -2.76 23.09 15.88
C VAL A 237 -3.37 21.98 16.73
N ASP A 238 -3.53 22.23 18.03
CA ASP A 238 -4.28 21.36 18.93
C ASP A 238 -5.79 21.63 18.80
N VAL A 239 -6.58 20.56 18.63
CA VAL A 239 -8.03 20.65 18.42
C VAL A 239 -8.75 19.74 19.40
N THR A 240 -9.80 20.26 20.03
CA THR A 240 -10.83 19.45 20.69
C THR A 240 -12.05 19.43 19.79
N SER A 241 -12.38 18.26 19.27
CA SER A 241 -13.38 18.13 18.20
C SER A 241 -14.79 18.43 18.67
N THR A 242 -15.54 19.11 17.82
CA THR A 242 -16.99 19.29 17.93
C THR A 242 -17.79 18.39 16.97
N GLY A 243 -17.12 17.54 16.19
CA GLY A 243 -17.73 16.69 15.14
C GLY A 243 -17.33 17.10 13.72
N GLU A 244 -17.21 18.40 13.48
CA GLU A 244 -16.65 18.98 12.27
C GLU A 244 -15.89 20.26 12.66
N ASP A 245 -14.57 20.25 12.43
CA ASP A 245 -13.67 21.25 12.97
C ASP A 245 -13.07 22.06 11.82
N SER A 246 -13.10 23.39 11.97
CA SER A 246 -12.70 24.32 10.92
C SER A 246 -11.49 25.13 11.33
N ILE A 247 -10.34 24.83 10.72
CA ILE A 247 -9.04 25.37 11.11
C ILE A 247 -8.59 26.40 10.06
N PRO A 248 -8.33 27.66 10.42
CA PRO A 248 -7.75 28.65 9.49
C PRO A 248 -6.37 28.18 9.01
N LEU A 249 -6.05 28.38 7.73
CA LEU A 249 -4.75 28.02 7.15
C LEU A 249 -3.73 29.16 7.21
N GLU A 250 -4.19 30.41 7.21
CA GLU A 250 -3.39 31.62 7.51
C GLU A 250 -2.87 31.67 8.96
#